data_AF-A0A955SGL3-F1
#
_entry.id   AF-A0A955SGL3-F1
#
_cell.length_a   1.000
_cell.length_b   1.000
_cell.length_c   1.000
_cell.angle_alpha   90.00
_cell.angle_beta   90.00
_cell.angle_gamma   90.00
#
_symmetry.space_group_name_H-M   'P 1'
#
loop_
_entity.id
_entity.type
_entity.pdbx_description
1 polymer ?
#
loop_
_entity_poly.entity_id
_entity_poly.type
_entity_poly.pdbx_seq_one_letter_code
_entity_poly.pdbx_strand_id
1 'polypeptide(L)'
;GRFRHNGILIQGGVNISIEGCFIGTSVGGSMGRGNFEDGINLSGAENCRIGGQNPAQRNLISDNDDGIDIQDSSTGILVGGNFIGINASGSQGLGNSQQGVKVENSYDNIIGGSTSQLRNVISGNSLAGVGLIGGSSGNTVQGNYIGATPNGLFSIGNLGEGVEIDDSPNNLIGGTDGVTPGEGCNGACNLICGNNQEGLAIDGTGAVENRVSGNYIGTDQAGTADLGNGFDGILIAVGGDGTFIGGTDPGSGNVIAHSGQDGIALGGDAGTGVSIIGNSIYDNGTLGIDLNNNGLSENDLGSPPDQDTGANNLQNFPVLSSATVQGGETHITGTLESLPESDFRIEFFANSQCDGTNHGEGERFLGFELVSTDSLGAANFAATLPVAASTEAFITATATLRDTPNSHADTSEFSMCLPVVADCLCPSPIPDFVVNGRVDGADLMALLQALHDGEPAINVSGDARITAQDFFQFACCWYDTEMP
;
A
#
# COMPACT_ATOMS: atom_id res chain seq x y z
N GLY A 1 -39.89 11.73 12.15
CA GLY A 1 -39.66 12.44 13.43
C GLY A 1 -38.50 11.75 14.11
N ARG A 2 -37.75 12.43 14.97
CA ARG A 2 -36.60 11.83 15.66
C ARG A 2 -37.09 10.76 16.64
N PHE A 3 -36.58 9.54 16.54
CA PHE A 3 -36.72 8.57 17.63
C PHE A 3 -35.80 8.99 18.77
N ARG A 4 -36.19 8.72 20.03
CA ARG A 4 -35.37 9.04 21.22
C ARG A 4 -34.22 8.05 21.46
N HIS A 5 -34.16 7.01 20.64
CA HIS A 5 -33.23 5.89 20.69
C HIS A 5 -32.86 5.54 19.24
N ASN A 6 -32.32 4.34 19.03
CA ASN A 6 -32.04 3.75 17.72
C ASN A 6 -33.18 3.90 16.69
N GLY A 7 -32.82 4.05 15.42
CA GLY A 7 -33.76 4.01 14.30
C GLY A 7 -34.40 2.63 14.13
N ILE A 8 -33.56 1.59 14.14
CA ILE A 8 -33.95 0.18 14.17
C ILE A 8 -33.06 -0.54 15.19
N LEU A 9 -33.67 -1.31 16.09
CA LEU A 9 -32.97 -2.14 17.06
C LEU A 9 -33.33 -3.61 16.84
N ILE A 10 -32.31 -4.45 16.67
CA ILE A 10 -32.41 -5.91 16.60
C ILE A 10 -31.68 -6.50 17.80
N GLN A 11 -32.42 -7.21 18.67
CA GLN A 11 -31.85 -7.91 19.84
C GLN A 11 -32.08 -9.42 19.70
N GLY A 12 -31.00 -10.20 19.55
CA GLY A 12 -31.09 -11.66 19.38
C GLY A 12 -31.77 -12.09 18.07
N GLY A 13 -31.80 -11.22 17.06
CA GLY A 13 -32.51 -11.47 15.80
C GLY A 13 -31.72 -12.36 14.85
N VAL A 14 -32.40 -13.25 14.14
CA VAL A 14 -31.77 -14.18 13.19
C VAL A 14 -32.43 -14.07 11.82
N ASN A 15 -31.63 -14.03 10.74
CA ASN A 15 -32.11 -13.97 9.36
C ASN A 15 -33.02 -12.76 9.06
N ILE A 16 -32.67 -11.59 9.61
CA ILE A 16 -33.41 -10.34 9.36
C ILE A 16 -32.78 -9.59 8.18
N SER A 17 -33.61 -8.98 7.32
CA SER A 17 -33.15 -8.10 6.26
C SER A 17 -33.70 -6.69 6.45
N ILE A 18 -32.82 -5.70 6.40
CA ILE A 18 -33.15 -4.27 6.44
C ILE A 18 -32.70 -3.69 5.09
N GLU A 19 -33.67 -3.33 4.25
CA GLU A 19 -33.43 -2.97 2.85
C GLU A 19 -34.28 -1.76 2.44
N GLY A 20 -33.71 -0.85 1.65
CA GLY A 20 -34.42 0.30 1.06
C GLY A 20 -34.89 1.35 2.08
N CYS A 21 -34.31 1.36 3.28
CA CYS A 21 -34.67 2.27 4.36
C CYS A 21 -33.93 3.62 4.27
N PHE A 22 -34.63 4.71 4.65
CA PHE A 22 -34.05 6.03 4.84
C PHE A 22 -34.08 6.33 6.35
N ILE A 23 -32.91 6.28 6.99
CA ILE A 23 -32.76 6.31 8.45
C ILE A 23 -31.96 7.55 8.83
N GLY A 24 -32.53 8.35 9.75
CA GLY A 24 -31.96 9.62 10.17
C GLY A 24 -31.94 10.70 9.07
N THR A 25 -32.75 10.58 8.01
CA THR A 25 -32.85 11.60 6.95
C THR A 25 -34.29 12.06 6.69
N SER A 26 -34.44 13.13 5.91
CA SER A 26 -35.72 13.51 5.32
C SER A 26 -36.22 12.47 4.30
N VAL A 27 -37.51 12.54 3.91
CA VAL A 27 -38.10 11.59 2.94
C VAL A 27 -37.36 11.53 1.60
N GLY A 28 -36.72 12.64 1.19
CA GLY A 28 -35.90 12.68 -0.04
C GLY A 28 -34.41 12.42 0.19
N GLY A 29 -33.99 12.13 1.43
CA GLY A 29 -32.61 11.86 1.78
C GLY A 29 -31.63 13.02 1.61
N SER A 30 -32.12 14.26 1.47
CA SER A 30 -31.29 15.45 1.21
C SER A 30 -30.93 16.26 2.46
N MET A 31 -31.49 15.91 3.63
CA MET A 31 -31.28 16.60 4.90
C MET A 31 -31.26 15.58 6.04
N GLY A 32 -30.37 15.79 7.01
CA GLY A 32 -30.34 15.07 8.28
C GLY A 32 -31.61 15.29 9.12
N ARG A 33 -32.10 14.21 9.71
CA ARG A 33 -33.20 14.12 10.68
C ARG A 33 -32.94 13.00 11.69
N GLY A 34 -31.71 12.99 12.19
CA GLY A 34 -31.11 12.01 13.08
C GLY A 34 -31.95 11.45 14.20
N ASN A 35 -31.60 10.22 14.56
CA ASN A 35 -31.98 9.63 15.84
C ASN A 35 -31.06 10.14 16.96
N PHE A 36 -31.39 9.84 18.21
CA PHE A 36 -30.53 10.21 19.36
C PHE A 36 -29.47 9.15 19.70
N GLU A 37 -29.55 7.98 19.09
CA GLU A 37 -28.58 6.89 19.14
C GLU A 37 -28.35 6.44 17.68
N ASP A 38 -28.10 5.16 17.43
CA ASP A 38 -27.67 4.65 16.15
C ASP A 38 -28.77 4.65 15.08
N GLY A 39 -28.36 4.60 13.81
CA GLY A 39 -29.27 4.34 12.72
C GLY A 39 -29.87 2.94 12.84
N ILE A 40 -29.00 1.93 12.87
CA ILE A 40 -29.35 0.52 13.05
C ILE A 40 -28.43 -0.08 14.11
N ASN A 41 -29.00 -0.62 15.18
CA ASN A 41 -28.28 -1.34 16.21
C ASN A 41 -28.61 -2.84 16.15
N LEU A 42 -27.59 -3.68 16.03
CA LEU A 42 -27.66 -5.14 16.04
C LEU A 42 -26.91 -5.67 17.26
N SER A 43 -27.64 -6.19 18.25
CA SER A 43 -27.09 -6.75 19.48
C SER A 43 -27.40 -8.25 19.55
N GLY A 44 -26.34 -9.07 19.55
CA GLY A 44 -26.44 -10.54 19.51
C GLY A 44 -27.23 -11.07 18.30
N ALA A 45 -27.13 -10.40 17.16
CA ALA A 45 -27.84 -10.77 15.95
C ALA A 45 -27.03 -11.78 15.11
N GLU A 46 -27.73 -12.63 14.38
CA GLU A 46 -27.10 -13.66 13.55
C GLU A 46 -27.64 -13.63 12.12
N ASN A 47 -26.74 -13.77 11.14
CA ASN A 47 -27.11 -13.98 9.73
C ASN A 47 -28.06 -12.91 9.17
N CYS A 48 -27.91 -11.65 9.61
CA CYS A 48 -28.75 -10.55 9.16
C CYS A 48 -28.10 -9.80 7.98
N ARG A 49 -28.93 -9.17 7.16
CA ARG A 49 -28.51 -8.41 5.97
C ARG A 49 -28.96 -6.97 6.06
N ILE A 50 -28.02 -6.05 5.92
CA ILE A 50 -28.27 -4.62 5.83
C ILE A 50 -27.94 -4.17 4.41
N GLY A 51 -28.96 -3.88 3.63
CA GLY A 51 -28.86 -3.44 2.24
C GLY A 51 -28.91 -4.60 1.24
N GLY A 52 -28.54 -4.36 0.00
CA GLY A 52 -28.42 -5.45 -0.95
C GLY A 52 -27.89 -5.11 -2.34
N GLN A 53 -27.92 -6.11 -3.23
CA GLN A 53 -27.31 -6.00 -4.57
C GLN A 53 -28.13 -5.13 -5.53
N ASN A 54 -29.43 -4.99 -5.30
CA ASN A 54 -30.28 -4.12 -6.09
C ASN A 54 -30.22 -2.70 -5.52
N PRO A 55 -30.04 -1.64 -6.33
CA PRO A 55 -30.13 -0.26 -5.86
C PRO A 55 -31.40 0.06 -5.05
N ALA A 56 -32.52 -0.64 -5.27
CA ALA A 56 -33.74 -0.49 -4.47
C ALA A 56 -33.63 -1.03 -3.02
N GLN A 57 -32.64 -1.88 -2.75
CA GLN A 57 -32.34 -2.42 -1.42
C GLN A 57 -31.37 -1.54 -0.65
N ARG A 58 -30.75 -0.53 -1.29
CA ARG A 58 -29.80 0.39 -0.66
C ARG A 58 -30.47 1.13 0.49
N ASN A 59 -29.91 1.00 1.69
CA ASN A 59 -30.27 1.89 2.78
C ASN A 59 -29.48 3.20 2.67
N LEU A 60 -30.12 4.28 3.12
CA LEU A 60 -29.51 5.58 3.35
C LEU A 60 -29.53 5.87 4.85
N ILE A 61 -28.36 5.92 5.48
CA ILE A 61 -28.22 5.97 6.94
C ILE A 61 -27.31 7.14 7.31
N SER A 62 -27.88 8.21 7.85
CA SER A 62 -27.12 9.42 8.18
C SER A 62 -27.75 10.21 9.32
N ASP A 63 -27.00 11.16 9.88
CA ASP A 63 -27.35 12.06 10.99
C ASP A 63 -27.65 11.32 12.31
N ASN A 64 -27.23 10.06 12.46
CA ASN A 64 -27.39 9.28 13.70
C ASN A 64 -26.11 9.35 14.55
N ASP A 65 -26.06 8.60 15.65
CA ASP A 65 -24.83 8.46 16.43
C ASP A 65 -23.79 7.63 15.68
N ASP A 66 -23.88 6.30 15.74
CA ASP A 66 -23.33 5.44 14.68
C ASP A 66 -24.33 5.28 13.54
N GLY A 67 -23.82 5.10 12.32
CA GLY A 67 -24.69 4.69 11.21
C GLY A 67 -25.27 3.30 11.48
N ILE A 68 -24.39 2.32 11.64
CA ILE A 68 -24.72 0.94 11.98
C ILE A 68 -23.81 0.49 13.12
N ASP A 69 -24.39 -0.01 14.20
CA ASP A 69 -23.68 -0.61 15.32
C ASP A 69 -23.94 -2.13 15.38
N ILE A 70 -22.89 -2.94 15.31
CA ILE A 70 -22.90 -4.40 15.35
C ILE A 70 -22.17 -4.82 16.62
N GLN A 71 -22.92 -5.30 17.62
CA GLN A 71 -22.41 -5.55 18.96
C GLN A 71 -22.91 -6.85 19.58
N ASP A 72 -22.41 -7.14 20.79
CA ASP A 72 -22.82 -8.25 21.65
C ASP A 72 -22.72 -9.62 20.97
N SER A 73 -21.54 -9.93 20.41
CA SER A 73 -21.26 -11.21 19.72
C SER A 73 -22.17 -11.45 18.51
N SER A 74 -22.54 -10.39 17.79
CA SER A 74 -23.24 -10.53 16.52
C SER A 74 -22.35 -11.19 15.48
N THR A 75 -22.93 -12.04 14.63
CA THR A 75 -22.17 -12.82 13.64
C THR A 75 -22.90 -13.07 12.33
N GLY A 76 -22.16 -13.22 11.24
CA GLY A 76 -22.71 -13.43 9.90
C GLY A 76 -23.53 -12.23 9.41
N ILE A 77 -23.25 -11.04 9.91
CA ILE A 77 -23.92 -9.81 9.46
C ILE A 77 -23.29 -9.37 8.13
N LEU A 78 -24.12 -9.21 7.10
CA LEU A 78 -23.72 -8.63 5.82
C LEU A 78 -24.23 -7.19 5.71
N VAL A 79 -23.33 -6.21 5.74
CA VAL A 79 -23.62 -4.81 5.42
C VAL A 79 -23.18 -4.56 3.99
N GLY A 80 -24.10 -4.53 3.02
CA GLY A 80 -23.73 -4.39 1.61
C GLY A 80 -24.66 -3.47 0.80
N GLY A 81 -24.07 -2.63 -0.05
CA GLY A 81 -24.80 -1.79 -1.00
C GLY A 81 -25.48 -0.57 -0.37
N ASN A 82 -24.97 -0.05 0.74
CA ASN A 82 -25.57 1.07 1.48
C ASN A 82 -24.88 2.41 1.20
N PHE A 83 -25.58 3.52 1.49
CA PHE A 83 -25.02 4.86 1.63
C PHE A 83 -25.07 5.27 3.10
N ILE A 84 -23.91 5.55 3.69
CA ILE A 84 -23.74 5.76 5.13
C ILE A 84 -22.97 7.08 5.32
N GLY A 85 -23.59 8.02 6.04
CA GLY A 85 -23.06 9.36 6.31
C GLY A 85 -23.19 10.37 5.16
N ILE A 86 -23.76 10.00 4.01
CA ILE A 86 -23.96 10.89 2.85
C ILE A 86 -25.43 11.10 2.51
N ASN A 87 -25.74 12.12 1.71
CA ASN A 87 -27.08 12.33 1.19
C ASN A 87 -27.46 11.33 0.08
N ALA A 88 -28.75 11.28 -0.28
CA ALA A 88 -29.26 10.34 -1.29
C ALA A 88 -28.63 10.50 -2.69
N SER A 89 -28.09 11.69 -3.03
CA SER A 89 -27.37 11.90 -4.29
C SER A 89 -25.90 11.49 -4.22
N GLY A 90 -25.38 11.18 -3.03
CA GLY A 90 -23.99 10.85 -2.76
C GLY A 90 -23.00 11.98 -3.03
N SER A 91 -23.48 13.23 -2.95
CA SER A 91 -22.69 14.41 -3.29
C SER A 91 -22.35 15.31 -2.10
N GLN A 92 -22.91 15.02 -0.92
CA GLN A 92 -22.66 15.78 0.31
C GLN A 92 -22.67 14.83 1.51
N GLY A 93 -21.74 15.04 2.44
CA GLY A 93 -21.78 14.46 3.77
C GLY A 93 -22.93 15.06 4.59
N LEU A 94 -23.79 14.20 5.12
CA LEU A 94 -24.71 14.56 6.20
C LEU A 94 -24.11 14.18 7.56
N GLY A 95 -23.23 13.17 7.56
CA GLY A 95 -22.48 12.61 8.68
C GLY A 95 -23.31 11.82 9.67
N ASN A 96 -22.70 10.86 10.35
CA ASN A 96 -23.14 10.40 11.67
C ASN A 96 -22.18 11.04 12.71
N SER A 97 -22.60 11.18 13.97
CA SER A 97 -21.79 11.83 15.01
C SER A 97 -20.64 10.98 15.55
N GLN A 98 -20.63 9.69 15.24
CA GLN A 98 -19.55 8.74 15.52
C GLN A 98 -19.13 8.03 14.22
N GLN A 99 -19.02 6.70 14.22
CA GLN A 99 -18.57 5.92 13.08
C GLN A 99 -19.68 5.74 12.03
N GLY A 100 -19.26 5.45 10.79
CA GLY A 100 -20.20 4.98 9.77
C GLY A 100 -20.74 3.59 10.10
N VAL A 101 -19.83 2.65 10.33
CA VAL A 101 -20.14 1.28 10.79
C VAL A 101 -19.21 0.93 11.95
N LYS A 102 -19.77 0.63 13.11
CA LYS A 102 -19.05 0.15 14.28
C LYS A 102 -19.31 -1.35 14.47
N VAL A 103 -18.25 -2.12 14.68
CA VAL A 103 -18.30 -3.54 15.02
C VAL A 103 -17.59 -3.70 16.36
N GLU A 104 -18.34 -3.99 17.40
CA GLU A 104 -17.84 -4.10 18.77
C GLU A 104 -18.05 -5.52 19.31
N ASN A 105 -16.98 -6.15 19.79
CA ASN A 105 -17.01 -7.50 20.38
C ASN A 105 -17.86 -8.50 19.55
N SER A 106 -17.66 -8.50 18.23
CA SER A 106 -18.48 -9.23 17.25
C SER A 106 -17.61 -9.88 16.18
N TYR A 107 -18.13 -10.96 15.56
CA TYR A 107 -17.28 -11.90 14.83
C TYR A 107 -17.83 -12.32 13.47
N ASP A 108 -16.95 -12.60 12.52
CA ASP A 108 -17.29 -13.18 11.21
C ASP A 108 -18.35 -12.37 10.43
N ASN A 109 -18.27 -11.04 10.50
CA ASN A 109 -19.15 -10.12 9.78
C ASN A 109 -18.49 -9.60 8.50
N ILE A 110 -19.32 -9.24 7.51
CA ILE A 110 -18.85 -8.71 6.22
C ILE A 110 -19.42 -7.32 6.00
N ILE A 111 -18.52 -6.35 5.90
CA ILE A 111 -18.82 -4.97 5.52
C ILE A 111 -18.39 -4.82 4.07
N GLY A 112 -19.37 -4.79 3.17
CA GLY A 112 -19.22 -4.63 1.72
C GLY A 112 -19.36 -5.95 0.95
N GLY A 113 -18.48 -6.16 -0.03
CA GLY A 113 -18.43 -7.38 -0.84
C GLY A 113 -17.67 -7.18 -2.17
N SER A 114 -17.25 -8.28 -2.79
CA SER A 114 -16.41 -8.30 -4.00
C SER A 114 -17.09 -7.87 -5.31
N THR A 115 -18.27 -7.23 -5.24
CA THR A 115 -19.00 -6.74 -6.42
C THR A 115 -19.41 -5.29 -6.21
N SER A 116 -19.42 -4.51 -7.28
CA SER A 116 -19.87 -3.10 -7.26
C SER A 116 -21.28 -2.90 -6.65
N GLN A 117 -22.13 -3.92 -6.69
CA GLN A 117 -23.48 -3.91 -6.13
C GLN A 117 -23.50 -4.01 -4.60
N LEU A 118 -22.53 -4.68 -3.98
CA LEU A 118 -22.42 -4.80 -2.53
C LEU A 118 -21.53 -3.71 -1.90
N ARG A 119 -20.90 -2.87 -2.72
CA ARG A 119 -20.11 -1.72 -2.28
C ARG A 119 -20.94 -0.76 -1.43
N ASN A 120 -20.52 -0.58 -0.19
CA ASN A 120 -20.99 0.55 0.61
C ASN A 120 -20.22 1.81 0.23
N VAL A 121 -20.86 2.96 0.42
CA VAL A 121 -20.22 4.27 0.45
C VAL A 121 -20.36 4.81 1.86
N ILE A 122 -19.24 4.94 2.55
CA ILE A 122 -19.16 5.25 3.98
C ILE A 122 -18.33 6.51 4.14
N SER A 123 -18.97 7.65 4.32
CA SER A 123 -18.33 8.96 4.09
C SER A 123 -18.99 10.07 4.89
N GLY A 124 -18.21 11.11 5.23
CA GLY A 124 -18.70 12.28 5.96
C GLY A 124 -19.01 12.03 7.45
N ASN A 125 -18.63 10.88 8.02
CA ASN A 125 -18.84 10.58 9.45
C ASN A 125 -17.86 11.36 10.33
N SER A 126 -18.20 11.54 11.60
CA SER A 126 -17.41 12.40 12.50
C SER A 126 -16.23 11.69 13.18
N LEU A 127 -16.22 10.35 13.15
CA LEU A 127 -15.08 9.51 13.53
C LEU A 127 -14.70 8.60 12.33
N ALA A 128 -14.20 7.40 12.59
CA ALA A 128 -13.83 6.44 11.56
C ALA A 128 -14.98 6.10 10.60
N GLY A 129 -14.67 5.82 9.34
CA GLY A 129 -15.64 5.23 8.42
C GLY A 129 -16.13 3.87 8.93
N VAL A 130 -15.20 2.97 9.22
CA VAL A 130 -15.47 1.65 9.81
C VAL A 130 -14.58 1.44 11.04
N GLY A 131 -15.15 1.15 12.20
CA GLY A 131 -14.41 0.79 13.41
C GLY A 131 -14.61 -0.69 13.78
N LEU A 132 -13.53 -1.43 13.96
CA LEU A 132 -13.50 -2.80 14.48
C LEU A 132 -12.87 -2.75 15.87
N ILE A 133 -13.68 -2.86 16.92
CA ILE A 133 -13.26 -2.57 18.29
C ILE A 133 -13.64 -3.69 19.27
N GLY A 134 -13.01 -3.69 20.44
CA GLY A 134 -13.44 -4.51 21.58
C GLY A 134 -13.25 -6.01 21.39
N GLY A 135 -12.16 -6.44 20.75
CA GLY A 135 -11.89 -7.86 20.49
C GLY A 135 -12.67 -8.44 19.32
N SER A 136 -13.16 -7.60 18.41
CA SER A 136 -13.85 -8.05 17.20
C SER A 136 -12.86 -8.82 16.31
N SER A 137 -13.27 -9.99 15.81
CA SER A 137 -12.36 -10.89 15.08
C SER A 137 -13.02 -11.64 13.93
N GLY A 138 -12.23 -12.02 12.93
CA GLY A 138 -12.73 -12.70 11.73
C GLY A 138 -13.60 -11.82 10.83
N ASN A 139 -13.68 -10.51 11.08
CA ASN A 139 -14.48 -9.62 10.26
C ASN A 139 -13.76 -9.27 8.96
N THR A 140 -14.53 -9.05 7.90
CA THR A 140 -14.03 -8.65 6.58
C THR A 140 -14.62 -7.31 6.17
N VAL A 141 -13.77 -6.32 5.94
CA VAL A 141 -14.13 -5.03 5.34
C VAL A 141 -13.60 -5.06 3.90
N GLN A 142 -14.47 -5.21 2.90
CA GLN A 142 -14.03 -5.37 1.51
C GLN A 142 -14.95 -4.66 0.50
N GLY A 143 -14.39 -4.19 -0.61
CA GLY A 143 -15.16 -3.64 -1.71
C GLY A 143 -15.87 -2.31 -1.40
N ASN A 144 -15.49 -1.61 -0.32
CA ASN A 144 -16.13 -0.37 0.11
C ASN A 144 -15.44 0.87 -0.46
N TYR A 145 -16.20 1.95 -0.58
CA TYR A 145 -15.66 3.30 -0.76
C TYR A 145 -15.80 4.05 0.56
N ILE A 146 -14.67 4.42 1.14
CA ILE A 146 -14.55 4.98 2.48
C ILE A 146 -13.88 6.35 2.37
N GLY A 147 -14.62 7.39 2.73
CA GLY A 147 -14.23 8.79 2.51
C GLY A 147 -14.36 9.28 1.05
N ALA A 148 -14.98 8.48 0.15
CA ALA A 148 -15.15 8.81 -1.26
C ALA A 148 -16.63 8.99 -1.67
N THR A 149 -16.85 9.71 -2.77
CA THR A 149 -18.13 9.72 -3.50
C THR A 149 -18.45 8.34 -4.10
N PRO A 150 -19.73 8.04 -4.44
CA PRO A 150 -20.10 6.74 -5.00
C PRO A 150 -19.42 6.33 -6.32
N ASN A 151 -18.86 7.27 -7.05
CA ASN A 151 -18.07 7.00 -8.25
C ASN A 151 -16.56 6.89 -7.98
N GLY A 152 -16.11 7.13 -6.74
CA GLY A 152 -14.72 7.01 -6.33
C GLY A 152 -13.79 8.08 -6.91
N LEU A 153 -14.32 9.22 -7.37
CA LEU A 153 -13.53 10.27 -8.05
C LEU A 153 -13.29 11.52 -7.20
N PHE A 154 -14.04 11.69 -6.12
CA PHE A 154 -13.94 12.84 -5.23
C PHE A 154 -14.08 12.39 -3.78
N SER A 155 -13.41 13.09 -2.86
CA SER A 155 -13.51 12.82 -1.43
C SER A 155 -14.77 13.45 -0.81
N ILE A 156 -15.35 12.72 0.13
CA ILE A 156 -16.27 13.19 1.18
C ILE A 156 -15.74 12.55 2.47
N GLY A 157 -14.55 13.00 2.89
CA GLY A 157 -13.79 12.42 3.99
C GLY A 157 -14.60 12.18 5.25
N ASN A 158 -14.28 11.10 5.96
CA ASN A 158 -14.62 11.02 7.37
C ASN A 158 -13.68 11.95 8.16
N LEU A 159 -14.13 12.45 9.31
CA LEU A 159 -13.31 13.34 10.14
C LEU A 159 -12.29 12.59 10.99
N GLY A 160 -12.47 11.27 11.18
CA GLY A 160 -11.46 10.37 11.73
C GLY A 160 -10.73 9.60 10.62
N GLU A 161 -10.42 8.35 10.90
CA GLU A 161 -9.76 7.38 10.03
C GLU A 161 -10.72 6.89 8.93
N GLY A 162 -10.17 6.29 7.88
CA GLY A 162 -11.00 5.48 6.98
C GLY A 162 -11.50 4.22 7.70
N VAL A 163 -10.55 3.42 8.17
CA VAL A 163 -10.80 2.20 8.94
C VAL A 163 -9.97 2.24 10.23
N GLU A 164 -10.57 1.86 11.34
CA GLU A 164 -9.94 1.74 12.65
C GLU A 164 -10.05 0.29 13.13
N ILE A 165 -8.95 -0.30 13.58
CA ILE A 165 -8.91 -1.58 14.29
C ILE A 165 -8.32 -1.31 15.68
N ASP A 166 -9.13 -1.46 16.72
CA ASP A 166 -8.71 -1.25 18.11
C ASP A 166 -8.89 -2.55 18.92
N ASP A 167 -7.78 -3.06 19.47
CA ASP A 167 -7.72 -4.28 20.29
C ASP A 167 -8.47 -5.46 19.65
N SER A 168 -8.41 -5.58 18.31
CA SER A 168 -9.26 -6.47 17.51
C SER A 168 -8.43 -7.33 16.54
N PRO A 169 -8.31 -8.65 16.78
CA PRO A 169 -7.39 -9.50 16.02
C PRO A 169 -8.04 -10.17 14.81
N ASN A 170 -7.21 -10.69 13.90
CA ASN A 170 -7.63 -11.60 12.84
C ASN A 170 -8.73 -11.04 11.90
N ASN A 171 -8.69 -9.74 11.59
CA ASN A 171 -9.60 -9.12 10.63
C ASN A 171 -8.95 -8.94 9.26
N LEU A 172 -9.76 -8.94 8.20
CA LEU A 172 -9.33 -8.72 6.82
C LEU A 172 -9.86 -7.39 6.30
N ILE A 173 -8.93 -6.50 5.92
CA ILE A 173 -9.22 -5.25 5.23
C ILE A 173 -8.82 -5.41 3.76
N GLY A 174 -9.81 -5.47 2.89
CA GLY A 174 -9.68 -5.62 1.45
C GLY A 174 -9.84 -7.07 1.01
N GLY A 175 -9.07 -7.48 0.00
CA GLY A 175 -9.09 -8.81 -0.59
C GLY A 175 -8.77 -8.80 -2.08
N THR A 176 -8.46 -9.98 -2.64
CA THR A 176 -8.03 -10.16 -4.03
C THR A 176 -9.16 -10.50 -5.00
N ASP A 177 -10.35 -10.84 -4.49
CA ASP A 177 -11.48 -11.25 -5.31
C ASP A 177 -11.93 -10.12 -6.26
N GLY A 178 -11.79 -10.35 -7.56
CA GLY A 178 -12.13 -9.36 -8.59
C GLY A 178 -11.19 -8.16 -8.64
N VAL A 179 -10.00 -8.26 -8.05
CA VAL A 179 -8.91 -7.28 -8.19
C VAL A 179 -7.97 -7.74 -9.30
N THR A 180 -7.72 -6.84 -10.25
CA THR A 180 -6.73 -7.06 -11.31
C THR A 180 -5.51 -6.18 -11.01
N PRO A 181 -4.29 -6.74 -10.88
CA PRO A 181 -3.09 -5.95 -10.64
C PRO A 181 -2.91 -4.84 -11.69
N GLY A 182 -2.69 -3.61 -11.23
CA GLY A 182 -2.51 -2.44 -12.10
C GLY A 182 -3.79 -1.88 -12.73
N GLU A 183 -4.97 -2.40 -12.40
CA GLU A 183 -6.25 -1.81 -12.76
C GLU A 183 -6.96 -1.24 -11.53
N GLY A 184 -7.82 -0.24 -11.73
CA GLY A 184 -8.53 0.42 -10.65
C GLY A 184 -9.40 -0.48 -9.76
N CYS A 185 -9.77 0.04 -8.60
CA CYS A 185 -10.49 -0.69 -7.56
C CYS A 185 -11.95 -1.05 -7.93
N ASN A 186 -12.15 -2.28 -8.42
CA ASN A 186 -13.42 -2.78 -8.95
C ASN A 186 -14.00 -4.03 -8.24
N GLY A 187 -13.21 -4.70 -7.39
CA GLY A 187 -13.58 -5.94 -6.68
C GLY A 187 -13.61 -5.79 -5.16
N ALA A 188 -12.94 -6.69 -4.44
CA ALA A 188 -12.83 -6.73 -2.98
C ALA A 188 -11.89 -5.67 -2.37
N CYS A 189 -11.13 -4.95 -3.18
CA CYS A 189 -10.38 -3.77 -2.74
C CYS A 189 -11.29 -2.75 -2.04
N ASN A 190 -10.83 -2.15 -0.94
CA ASN A 190 -11.44 -0.90 -0.46
C ASN A 190 -10.74 0.29 -1.12
N LEU A 191 -11.51 1.32 -1.44
CA LEU A 191 -11.01 2.66 -1.74
C LEU A 191 -11.11 3.48 -0.45
N ILE A 192 -9.98 3.89 0.10
CA ILE A 192 -9.88 4.57 1.40
C ILE A 192 -9.14 5.90 1.20
N CYS A 193 -9.89 6.99 1.09
CA CYS A 193 -9.33 8.26 0.63
C CYS A 193 -9.98 9.46 1.31
N GLY A 194 -9.25 10.56 1.41
CA GLY A 194 -9.76 11.87 1.84
C GLY A 194 -10.19 11.93 3.30
N ASN A 195 -9.85 10.94 4.12
CA ASN A 195 -10.14 10.96 5.55
C ASN A 195 -9.19 11.94 6.25
N ASN A 196 -9.65 12.61 7.30
CA ASN A 196 -8.86 13.67 7.94
C ASN A 196 -7.73 13.14 8.83
N GLN A 197 -7.78 11.86 9.23
CA GLN A 197 -6.70 11.15 9.92
C GLN A 197 -6.04 10.14 8.98
N GLU A 198 -5.70 8.95 9.46
CA GLU A 198 -5.09 7.89 8.69
C GLU A 198 -6.08 7.23 7.72
N GLY A 199 -5.56 6.59 6.67
CA GLY A 199 -6.39 5.70 5.86
C GLY A 199 -6.88 4.50 6.67
N LEU A 200 -5.94 3.78 7.29
CA LEU A 200 -6.20 2.66 8.18
C LEU A 200 -5.33 2.78 9.44
N ALA A 201 -5.94 2.76 10.62
CA ALA A 201 -5.24 2.67 11.89
C ALA A 201 -5.43 1.28 12.53
N ILE A 202 -4.36 0.73 13.08
CA ILE A 202 -4.33 -0.49 13.89
C ILE A 202 -3.72 -0.11 15.23
N ASP A 203 -4.50 -0.21 16.30
CA ASP A 203 -4.10 0.20 17.65
C ASP A 203 -4.51 -0.86 18.67
N GLY A 204 -3.80 -0.86 19.79
CA GLY A 204 -4.02 -1.78 20.89
C GLY A 204 -3.25 -3.10 20.77
N THR A 205 -2.74 -3.55 21.91
CA THR A 205 -1.99 -4.81 22.03
C THR A 205 -2.79 -6.07 21.66
N GLY A 206 -4.12 -5.97 21.59
CA GLY A 206 -5.01 -7.03 21.11
C GLY A 206 -5.18 -7.09 19.59
N ALA A 207 -4.71 -6.09 18.83
CA ALA A 207 -4.92 -5.98 17.38
C ALA A 207 -3.94 -6.82 16.54
N VAL A 208 -3.79 -8.10 16.88
CA VAL A 208 -2.81 -9.01 16.27
C VAL A 208 -3.34 -9.76 15.04
N GLU A 209 -2.43 -10.21 14.17
CA GLU A 209 -2.70 -11.10 13.03
C GLU A 209 -3.74 -10.54 12.04
N ASN A 210 -3.82 -9.21 11.92
CA ASN A 210 -4.70 -8.55 10.95
C ASN A 210 -4.10 -8.62 9.54
N ARG A 211 -4.95 -8.55 8.51
CA ARG A 211 -4.54 -8.62 7.11
C ARG A 211 -5.06 -7.42 6.34
N VAL A 212 -4.18 -6.76 5.60
CA VAL A 212 -4.50 -5.59 4.78
C VAL A 212 -4.05 -5.88 3.36
N SER A 213 -4.98 -6.17 2.45
CA SER A 213 -4.62 -6.64 1.11
C SER A 213 -5.47 -6.02 0.00
N GLY A 214 -4.84 -5.66 -1.11
CA GLY A 214 -5.49 -5.20 -2.33
C GLY A 214 -6.24 -3.87 -2.20
N ASN A 215 -5.99 -3.06 -1.17
CA ASN A 215 -6.65 -1.77 -0.97
C ASN A 215 -6.03 -0.66 -1.83
N TYR A 216 -6.82 0.37 -2.11
CA TYR A 216 -6.41 1.62 -2.73
C TYR A 216 -6.56 2.71 -1.68
N ILE A 217 -5.45 3.26 -1.20
CA ILE A 217 -5.39 4.18 -0.07
C ILE A 217 -4.80 5.52 -0.55
N GLY A 218 -5.54 6.60 -0.31
CA GLY A 218 -5.16 7.98 -0.67
C GLY A 218 -5.25 8.33 -2.16
N THR A 219 -5.83 7.46 -2.97
CA THR A 219 -6.01 7.67 -4.41
C THR A 219 -7.50 7.63 -4.83
N ASP A 220 -7.79 7.82 -6.11
CA ASP A 220 -9.12 7.59 -6.70
C ASP A 220 -9.32 6.12 -7.10
N GLN A 221 -10.53 5.78 -7.57
CA GLN A 221 -10.82 4.42 -8.02
C GLN A 221 -9.76 3.92 -9.03
N ALA A 222 -9.28 4.78 -9.93
CA ALA A 222 -8.34 4.38 -10.97
C ALA A 222 -6.91 4.18 -10.44
N GLY A 223 -6.59 4.65 -9.24
CA GLY A 223 -5.22 4.65 -8.70
C GLY A 223 -4.36 5.75 -9.29
N THR A 224 -4.95 6.89 -9.70
CA THR A 224 -4.25 7.91 -10.51
C THR A 224 -4.41 9.34 -10.01
N ALA A 225 -5.46 9.66 -9.26
CA ALA A 225 -5.67 11.00 -8.72
C ALA A 225 -5.40 11.05 -7.22
N ASP A 226 -4.81 12.15 -6.77
CA ASP A 226 -4.60 12.46 -5.36
C ASP A 226 -5.94 12.73 -4.66
N LEU A 227 -6.27 11.83 -3.74
CA LEU A 227 -7.34 11.97 -2.76
C LEU A 227 -6.78 11.59 -1.38
N GLY A 228 -5.57 12.05 -1.05
CA GLY A 228 -4.81 11.68 0.14
C GLY A 228 -5.59 11.69 1.45
N ASN A 229 -5.18 10.84 2.39
CA ASN A 229 -5.61 10.94 3.79
C ASN A 229 -4.74 11.97 4.54
N GLY A 230 -5.24 12.53 5.64
CA GLY A 230 -4.59 13.65 6.32
C GLY A 230 -3.27 13.31 7.03
N PHE A 231 -3.12 12.06 7.45
CA PHE A 231 -1.94 11.52 8.15
C PHE A 231 -1.37 10.35 7.36
N ASP A 232 -1.00 9.24 7.99
CA ASP A 232 -0.41 8.07 7.35
C ASP A 232 -1.43 7.33 6.48
N GLY A 233 -0.93 6.61 5.46
CA GLY A 233 -1.77 5.71 4.68
C GLY A 233 -2.27 4.56 5.56
N ILE A 234 -1.32 3.92 6.24
CA ILE A 234 -1.57 2.90 7.27
C ILE A 234 -0.70 3.22 8.49
N LEU A 235 -1.31 3.28 9.68
CA LEU A 235 -0.60 3.40 10.96
C LEU A 235 -0.83 2.13 11.79
N ILE A 236 0.24 1.55 12.33
CA ILE A 236 0.19 0.63 13.46
C ILE A 236 0.73 1.38 14.67
N ALA A 237 -0.14 1.87 15.55
CA ALA A 237 0.27 2.77 16.63
C ALA A 237 0.88 2.02 17.82
N VAL A 238 0.19 0.97 18.29
CA VAL A 238 0.59 0.11 19.42
C VAL A 238 0.19 -1.33 19.09
N GLY A 239 1.06 -2.30 19.40
CA GLY A 239 0.79 -3.71 19.10
C GLY A 239 0.78 -4.00 17.61
N GLY A 240 -0.20 -4.74 17.10
CA GLY A 240 -0.24 -5.09 15.67
C GLY A 240 0.62 -6.30 15.29
N ASP A 241 1.10 -7.10 16.26
CA ASP A 241 1.98 -8.23 16.01
C ASP A 241 1.42 -9.19 14.94
N GLY A 242 2.28 -9.62 14.02
CA GLY A 242 1.90 -10.56 12.96
C GLY A 242 0.96 -9.98 11.90
N THR A 243 0.78 -8.65 11.85
CA THR A 243 -0.04 -8.01 10.80
C THR A 243 0.60 -8.19 9.43
N PHE A 244 -0.21 -8.53 8.44
CA PHE A 244 0.24 -8.77 7.06
C PHE A 244 -0.30 -7.69 6.13
N ILE A 245 0.57 -6.78 5.68
CA ILE A 245 0.24 -5.68 4.77
C ILE A 245 0.73 -6.04 3.38
N GLY A 246 -0.21 -6.35 2.50
CA GLY A 246 0.02 -6.75 1.12
C GLY A 246 0.00 -8.26 0.95
N GLY A 247 0.93 -8.78 0.15
CA GLY A 247 1.14 -10.22 -0.01
C GLY A 247 1.76 -10.63 -1.33
N THR A 248 2.06 -11.93 -1.45
CA THR A 248 2.69 -12.54 -2.62
C THR A 248 1.71 -13.02 -3.68
N ASP A 249 0.43 -13.16 -3.33
CA ASP A 249 -0.61 -13.51 -4.30
C ASP A 249 -0.92 -12.33 -5.24
N PRO A 250 -1.24 -12.57 -6.52
CA PRO A 250 -1.65 -11.52 -7.43
C PRO A 250 -2.83 -10.70 -6.89
N GLY A 251 -2.65 -9.38 -6.84
CA GLY A 251 -3.68 -8.44 -6.36
C GLY A 251 -3.68 -8.22 -4.85
N SER A 252 -2.79 -8.89 -4.10
CA SER A 252 -2.70 -8.69 -2.64
C SER A 252 -1.97 -7.41 -2.27
N GLY A 253 -1.07 -6.90 -3.11
CA GLY A 253 -0.40 -5.62 -2.90
C GLY A 253 -1.39 -4.46 -2.80
N ASN A 254 -1.25 -3.64 -1.76
CA ASN A 254 -2.00 -2.40 -1.64
C ASN A 254 -1.37 -1.31 -2.52
N VAL A 255 -2.18 -0.38 -3.01
CA VAL A 255 -1.74 0.90 -3.57
C VAL A 255 -1.91 1.95 -2.48
N ILE A 256 -0.82 2.56 -2.05
CA ILE A 256 -0.78 3.52 -0.93
C ILE A 256 -0.06 4.77 -1.41
N ALA A 257 -0.80 5.84 -1.60
CA ALA A 257 -0.24 7.06 -2.15
C ALA A 257 -0.88 8.32 -1.60
N HIS A 258 -0.15 9.43 -1.68
CA HIS A 258 -0.64 10.77 -1.36
C HIS A 258 -1.08 10.96 0.09
N SER A 259 -0.65 10.10 1.01
CA SER A 259 -0.86 10.32 2.45
C SER A 259 -0.14 11.59 2.91
N GLY A 260 -0.75 12.32 3.85
CA GLY A 260 -0.18 13.56 4.38
C GLY A 260 1.13 13.37 5.17
N GLN A 261 1.38 12.14 5.64
CA GLN A 261 2.61 11.71 6.32
C GLN A 261 3.18 10.48 5.61
N ASP A 262 3.45 9.37 6.30
CA ASP A 262 4.09 8.20 5.72
C ASP A 262 3.11 7.36 4.91
N GLY A 263 3.62 6.54 4.01
CA GLY A 263 2.84 5.49 3.39
C GLY A 263 2.34 4.49 4.44
N ILE A 264 3.29 3.91 5.17
CA ILE A 264 3.05 2.99 6.29
C ILE A 264 3.93 3.38 7.47
N ALA A 265 3.34 3.70 8.61
CA ALA A 265 4.07 3.97 9.84
C ALA A 265 3.79 2.90 10.90
N LEU A 266 4.84 2.47 11.61
CA LEU A 266 4.73 1.65 12.82
C LEU A 266 5.22 2.48 14.00
N GLY A 267 4.39 2.78 14.99
CA GLY A 267 4.78 3.54 16.18
C GLY A 267 5.84 2.83 17.03
N GLY A 268 6.50 3.56 17.92
CA GLY A 268 7.57 3.00 18.76
C GLY A 268 7.13 1.89 19.74
N ASP A 269 5.83 1.79 20.02
CA ASP A 269 5.21 0.71 20.80
C ASP A 269 4.48 -0.32 19.91
N ALA A 270 4.69 -0.26 18.59
CA ALA A 270 4.23 -1.30 17.66
C ALA A 270 4.98 -2.61 17.91
N GLY A 271 4.31 -3.70 17.57
CA GLY A 271 4.77 -5.07 17.70
C GLY A 271 5.75 -5.47 16.60
N THR A 272 6.02 -6.77 16.56
CA THR A 272 6.93 -7.40 15.59
C THR A 272 6.19 -8.41 14.72
N GLY A 273 6.87 -8.94 13.72
CA GLY A 273 6.30 -9.83 12.72
C GLY A 273 5.34 -9.12 11.76
N VAL A 274 5.42 -7.80 11.64
CA VAL A 274 4.62 -7.06 10.64
C VAL A 274 5.28 -7.19 9.28
N SER A 275 4.70 -8.00 8.41
CA SER A 275 5.21 -8.14 7.04
C SER A 275 4.58 -7.13 6.09
N ILE A 276 5.43 -6.42 5.35
CA ILE A 276 5.02 -5.40 4.38
C ILE A 276 5.52 -5.85 3.01
N ILE A 277 4.67 -6.52 2.22
CA ILE A 277 5.09 -7.25 1.02
C ILE A 277 4.28 -6.85 -0.21
N GLY A 278 4.96 -6.55 -1.30
CA GLY A 278 4.37 -6.36 -2.62
C GLY A 278 3.45 -5.15 -2.76
N ASN A 279 3.52 -4.19 -1.82
CA ASN A 279 2.76 -2.95 -1.87
C ASN A 279 3.38 -1.97 -2.89
N SER A 280 2.53 -1.17 -3.52
CA SER A 280 2.91 0.00 -4.30
C SER A 280 2.74 1.22 -3.40
N ILE A 281 3.85 1.85 -3.01
CA ILE A 281 3.90 2.95 -2.05
C ILE A 281 4.60 4.12 -2.73
N TYR A 282 3.93 5.26 -2.92
CA TYR A 282 4.50 6.40 -3.63
C TYR A 282 3.77 7.74 -3.36
N ASP A 283 4.45 8.85 -3.62
CA ASP A 283 3.97 10.22 -3.47
C ASP A 283 3.36 10.52 -2.07
N ASN A 284 3.84 9.87 -0.99
CA ASN A 284 3.43 10.23 0.37
C ASN A 284 4.24 11.43 0.90
N GLY A 285 3.76 12.06 1.96
CA GLY A 285 4.32 13.31 2.50
C GLY A 285 5.72 13.17 3.10
N THR A 286 6.07 11.99 3.62
CA THR A 286 7.35 11.69 4.27
C THR A 286 7.98 10.39 3.72
N LEU A 287 8.09 9.32 4.51
CA LEU A 287 8.69 8.06 4.11
C LEU A 287 7.64 7.10 3.55
N GLY A 288 8.07 6.16 2.71
CA GLY A 288 7.19 5.08 2.27
C GLY A 288 6.86 4.10 3.41
N ILE A 289 7.86 3.77 4.23
CA ILE A 289 7.74 2.95 5.44
C ILE A 289 8.58 3.62 6.53
N ASP A 290 8.00 3.89 7.69
CA ASP A 290 8.67 4.44 8.88
C ASP A 290 8.51 3.49 10.09
N LEU A 291 9.63 2.96 10.58
CA LEU A 291 9.69 2.14 11.79
C LEU A 291 9.94 3.03 13.01
N ASN A 292 9.10 2.85 14.03
CA ASN A 292 8.91 3.69 15.22
C ASN A 292 8.21 5.04 14.99
N ASN A 293 7.84 5.39 13.75
CA ASN A 293 7.22 6.68 13.40
C ASN A 293 8.04 7.85 13.93
N ASN A 294 9.34 7.83 13.62
CA ASN A 294 10.29 8.83 14.11
C ASN A 294 11.33 9.25 13.06
N GLY A 295 11.07 8.94 11.79
CA GLY A 295 11.99 9.07 10.68
C GLY A 295 12.82 7.81 10.47
N LEU A 296 13.68 7.89 9.45
CA LEU A 296 14.49 6.75 9.00
C LEU A 296 15.23 6.06 10.15
N SER A 297 15.01 4.76 10.27
CA SER A 297 15.76 3.83 11.11
C SER A 297 17.01 3.35 10.39
N GLU A 298 18.14 4.04 10.62
CA GLU A 298 19.44 3.70 10.03
C GLU A 298 19.90 2.28 10.40
N ASN A 299 20.52 1.57 9.45
CA ASN A 299 21.10 0.26 9.71
C ASN A 299 22.10 0.31 10.87
N ASP A 300 21.96 -0.59 11.85
CA ASP A 300 22.89 -0.66 12.97
C ASP A 300 24.24 -1.28 12.55
N LEU A 301 25.33 -0.78 13.13
CA LEU A 301 26.70 -1.24 12.83
C LEU A 301 27.20 -2.27 13.86
N GLY A 302 26.28 -3.01 14.49
CA GLY A 302 26.55 -4.00 15.53
C GLY A 302 27.36 -5.22 15.05
N SER A 303 27.83 -6.03 16.00
CA SER A 303 28.47 -7.32 15.70
C SER A 303 28.00 -8.40 16.69
N PRO A 304 27.03 -9.27 16.32
CA PRO A 304 26.36 -9.30 15.02
C PRO A 304 25.44 -8.08 14.80
N PRO A 305 25.13 -7.74 13.54
CA PRO A 305 24.20 -6.66 13.19
C PRO A 305 22.75 -7.04 13.57
N ASP A 306 21.87 -6.06 13.53
CA ASP A 306 20.40 -6.15 13.64
C ASP A 306 19.96 -6.70 15.01
N GLN A 307 20.44 -6.02 16.05
CA GLN A 307 20.20 -6.35 17.46
C GLN A 307 19.35 -5.33 18.21
N ASP A 308 19.02 -4.22 17.59
CA ASP A 308 18.13 -3.24 18.16
C ASP A 308 16.69 -3.76 18.24
N THR A 309 15.87 -2.96 18.89
CA THR A 309 14.52 -3.35 19.29
C THR A 309 13.60 -2.19 19.00
N GLY A 310 12.36 -2.50 18.66
CA GLY A 310 11.34 -1.53 18.31
C GLY A 310 10.35 -2.18 17.35
N ALA A 311 9.60 -1.35 16.64
CA ALA A 311 8.74 -1.80 15.55
C ALA A 311 9.53 -2.70 14.58
N ASN A 312 9.04 -3.92 14.35
CA ASN A 312 9.73 -4.91 13.49
C ASN A 312 11.21 -5.15 13.85
N ASN A 313 11.58 -5.01 15.13
CA ASN A 313 12.98 -5.10 15.58
C ASN A 313 13.94 -4.17 14.83
N LEU A 314 13.43 -3.11 14.20
CA LEU A 314 14.21 -2.19 13.36
C LEU A 314 15.03 -2.87 12.27
N GLN A 315 14.48 -3.98 11.73
CA GLN A 315 15.05 -4.78 10.66
C GLN A 315 15.86 -3.94 9.66
N ASN A 316 17.17 -4.19 9.61
CA ASN A 316 18.06 -3.52 8.67
C ASN A 316 17.58 -3.70 7.21
N PHE A 317 17.66 -2.62 6.44
CA PHE A 317 17.33 -2.61 5.00
C PHE A 317 18.54 -3.00 4.12
N PRO A 318 18.30 -3.51 2.90
CA PRO A 318 19.37 -3.82 1.95
C PRO A 318 20.20 -2.60 1.53
N VAL A 319 21.49 -2.79 1.27
CA VAL A 319 22.37 -1.76 0.68
C VAL A 319 22.65 -2.11 -0.77
N LEU A 320 22.11 -1.30 -1.69
CA LEU A 320 22.25 -1.52 -3.15
C LEU A 320 23.57 -0.95 -3.66
N SER A 321 24.29 -1.73 -4.49
CA SER A 321 25.59 -1.36 -5.06
C SER A 321 25.54 -1.06 -6.56
N SER A 322 24.70 -1.77 -7.31
CA SER A 322 24.47 -1.49 -8.74
C SER A 322 23.04 -1.84 -9.14
N ALA A 323 22.48 -1.08 -10.09
CA ALA A 323 21.21 -1.37 -10.75
C ALA A 323 21.36 -1.05 -12.24
N THR A 324 21.30 -2.09 -13.09
CA THR A 324 21.42 -1.94 -14.54
C THR A 324 20.23 -2.56 -15.26
N VAL A 325 19.92 -2.04 -16.45
CA VAL A 325 18.87 -2.62 -17.32
C VAL A 325 19.50 -3.14 -18.60
N GLN A 326 19.27 -4.42 -18.89
CA GLN A 326 19.76 -5.11 -20.08
C GLN A 326 18.72 -6.13 -20.57
N GLY A 327 18.49 -6.19 -21.88
CA GLY A 327 17.69 -7.28 -22.46
C GLY A 327 16.21 -7.33 -22.04
N GLY A 328 15.69 -6.25 -21.44
CA GLY A 328 14.34 -6.21 -20.85
C GLY A 328 14.30 -6.66 -19.38
N GLU A 329 15.45 -6.92 -18.77
CA GLU A 329 15.62 -7.33 -17.38
C GLU A 329 16.33 -6.25 -16.56
N THR A 330 16.09 -6.25 -15.26
CA THR A 330 16.81 -5.38 -14.30
C THR A 330 17.76 -6.24 -13.47
N HIS A 331 19.05 -5.88 -13.46
CA HIS A 331 20.10 -6.56 -12.71
C HIS A 331 20.51 -5.71 -11.53
N ILE A 332 20.50 -6.29 -10.32
CA ILE A 332 20.75 -5.54 -9.09
C ILE A 332 21.75 -6.32 -8.25
N THR A 333 22.78 -5.64 -7.73
CA THR A 333 23.71 -6.21 -6.75
C THR A 333 23.69 -5.40 -5.47
N GLY A 334 23.96 -6.06 -4.35
CA GLY A 334 24.01 -5.41 -3.05
C GLY A 334 24.35 -6.36 -1.91
N THR A 335 24.22 -5.85 -0.70
CA THR A 335 24.48 -6.56 0.55
C THR A 335 23.33 -6.39 1.53
N LEU A 336 23.20 -7.35 2.45
CA LEU A 336 22.35 -7.25 3.62
C LEU A 336 23.19 -7.63 4.85
N GLU A 337 23.15 -6.81 5.89
CA GLU A 337 23.69 -7.12 7.22
C GLU A 337 22.51 -7.16 8.19
N SER A 338 22.14 -8.35 8.65
CA SER A 338 20.94 -8.60 9.46
C SER A 338 21.14 -9.82 10.38
N LEU A 339 20.08 -10.33 11.02
CA LEU A 339 20.14 -11.48 11.92
C LEU A 339 20.97 -12.65 11.32
N PRO A 340 21.99 -13.17 12.04
CA PRO A 340 22.81 -14.28 11.55
C PRO A 340 22.03 -15.56 11.26
N GLU A 341 22.53 -16.34 10.29
CA GLU A 341 22.00 -17.66 9.90
C GLU A 341 20.48 -17.65 9.62
N SER A 342 19.98 -16.57 9.02
CA SER A 342 18.55 -16.33 8.79
C SER A 342 18.25 -16.11 7.30
N ASP A 343 17.03 -16.46 6.88
CA ASP A 343 16.56 -16.30 5.51
C ASP A 343 15.76 -15.00 5.35
N PHE A 344 15.96 -14.30 4.23
CA PHE A 344 15.30 -13.05 3.91
C PHE A 344 14.70 -13.08 2.51
N ARG A 345 13.58 -12.36 2.34
CA ARG A 345 13.05 -11.93 1.05
C ARG A 345 13.48 -10.48 0.83
N ILE A 346 14.21 -10.22 -0.24
CA ILE A 346 14.54 -8.85 -0.66
C ILE A 346 13.61 -8.48 -1.81
N GLU A 347 12.74 -7.50 -1.62
CA GLU A 347 11.86 -6.98 -2.66
C GLU A 347 12.44 -5.74 -3.30
N PHE A 348 12.34 -5.61 -4.63
CA PHE A 348 12.89 -4.50 -5.38
C PHE A 348 11.80 -3.71 -6.08
N PHE A 349 11.91 -2.38 -6.00
CA PHE A 349 10.91 -1.45 -6.52
C PHE A 349 11.57 -0.42 -7.42
N ALA A 350 10.93 -0.10 -8.54
CA ALA A 350 11.29 1.05 -9.37
C ALA A 350 10.47 2.26 -8.93
N ASN A 351 11.14 3.39 -8.79
CA ASN A 351 10.56 4.67 -8.39
C ASN A 351 10.86 5.73 -9.45
N SER A 352 9.87 6.55 -9.76
CA SER A 352 10.03 7.74 -10.61
C SER A 352 10.84 8.84 -9.92
N GLN A 353 10.75 8.92 -8.59
CA GLN A 353 11.48 9.89 -7.75
C GLN A 353 11.91 9.24 -6.44
N CYS A 354 12.85 9.88 -5.74
CA CYS A 354 13.19 9.57 -4.36
C CYS A 354 12.51 10.56 -3.43
N ASP A 355 12.20 10.13 -2.22
CA ASP A 355 11.69 11.05 -1.21
C ASP A 355 12.80 12.00 -0.72
N GLY A 356 12.42 12.96 0.12
CA GLY A 356 13.33 14.01 0.61
C GLY A 356 14.53 13.50 1.43
N THR A 357 14.50 12.26 1.91
CA THR A 357 15.59 11.60 2.65
C THR A 357 16.57 10.87 1.74
N ASN A 358 16.23 10.71 0.45
CA ASN A 358 16.90 9.84 -0.52
C ASN A 358 16.80 8.34 -0.24
N HIS A 359 16.05 7.94 0.78
CA HIS A 359 15.41 6.64 0.75
C HIS A 359 14.21 6.80 -0.19
N GLY A 360 13.93 5.80 -1.01
CA GLY A 360 12.78 5.93 -1.90
C GLY A 360 11.50 5.64 -1.14
N GLU A 361 10.42 5.65 -1.89
CA GLU A 361 9.30 4.79 -1.57
C GLU A 361 9.44 3.50 -2.40
N GLY A 362 8.34 2.82 -2.70
CA GLY A 362 8.29 1.60 -3.52
C GLY A 362 7.15 1.66 -4.53
N GLU A 363 7.27 2.51 -5.56
CA GLU A 363 6.18 2.82 -6.48
C GLU A 363 5.76 1.59 -7.31
N ARG A 364 6.72 0.88 -7.90
CA ARG A 364 6.43 -0.26 -8.78
C ARG A 364 7.28 -1.47 -8.45
N PHE A 365 6.63 -2.51 -7.94
CA PHE A 365 7.26 -3.80 -7.69
C PHE A 365 7.87 -4.41 -8.97
N LEU A 366 9.15 -4.80 -8.91
CA LEU A 366 9.89 -5.43 -10.01
C LEU A 366 10.07 -6.93 -9.81
N GLY A 367 10.14 -7.38 -8.56
CA GLY A 367 10.41 -8.76 -8.19
C GLY A 367 11.17 -8.84 -6.88
N PHE A 368 11.68 -10.04 -6.58
CA PHE A 368 12.37 -10.32 -5.33
C PHE A 368 13.51 -11.33 -5.51
N GLU A 369 14.41 -11.37 -4.55
CA GLU A 369 15.46 -12.40 -4.38
C GLU A 369 15.34 -13.02 -2.98
N LEU A 370 15.75 -14.29 -2.84
CA LEU A 370 15.84 -14.95 -1.53
C LEU A 370 17.31 -15.05 -1.13
N VAL A 371 17.63 -14.62 0.09
CA VAL A 371 19.01 -14.49 0.56
C VAL A 371 19.13 -15.09 1.95
N SER A 372 20.25 -15.73 2.26
CA SER A 372 20.56 -16.21 3.61
C SER A 372 21.80 -15.51 4.14
N THR A 373 21.75 -15.02 5.38
CA THR A 373 22.90 -14.44 6.08
C THR A 373 23.83 -15.53 6.59
N ASP A 374 25.13 -15.22 6.66
CA ASP A 374 26.13 -16.11 7.23
C ASP A 374 26.14 -16.05 8.78
N SER A 375 27.10 -16.72 9.41
CA SER A 375 27.26 -16.73 10.87
C SER A 375 27.62 -15.36 11.48
N LEU A 376 27.98 -14.38 10.65
CA LEU A 376 28.26 -13.00 11.04
C LEU A 376 27.08 -12.07 10.76
N GLY A 377 26.00 -12.56 10.14
CA GLY A 377 24.86 -11.72 9.75
C GLY A 377 24.99 -11.11 8.36
N ALA A 378 26.03 -11.44 7.58
CA ALA A 378 26.28 -10.82 6.29
C ALA A 378 25.77 -11.67 5.13
N ALA A 379 25.23 -11.03 4.10
CA ALA A 379 24.90 -11.66 2.83
C ALA A 379 25.20 -10.73 1.63
N ASN A 380 25.63 -11.33 0.53
CA ASN A 380 25.70 -10.67 -0.78
C ASN A 380 24.59 -11.22 -1.67
N PHE A 381 24.01 -10.39 -2.52
CA PHE A 381 23.02 -10.81 -3.50
C PHE A 381 23.26 -10.22 -4.88
N ALA A 382 22.78 -10.94 -5.89
CA ALA A 382 22.76 -10.53 -7.28
C ALA A 382 21.44 -10.99 -7.91
N ALA A 383 20.47 -10.08 -8.02
CA ALA A 383 19.14 -10.35 -8.54
C ALA A 383 19.07 -10.07 -10.04
N THR A 384 18.33 -10.91 -10.78
CA THR A 384 17.94 -10.65 -12.18
C THR A 384 16.43 -10.72 -12.27
N LEU A 385 15.81 -9.56 -12.50
CA LEU A 385 14.36 -9.41 -12.47
C LEU A 385 13.81 -9.39 -13.91
N PRO A 386 12.72 -10.13 -14.20
CA PRO A 386 12.19 -10.31 -15.55
C PRO A 386 11.44 -9.07 -16.09
N VAL A 387 11.59 -7.92 -15.44
CA VAL A 387 10.92 -6.66 -15.76
C VAL A 387 11.96 -5.56 -15.78
N ALA A 388 12.04 -4.82 -16.89
CA ALA A 388 12.90 -3.65 -17.01
C ALA A 388 12.37 -2.49 -16.15
N ALA A 389 13.25 -1.92 -15.35
CA ALA A 389 13.10 -0.57 -14.84
C ALA A 389 13.28 0.45 -16.00
N SER A 390 12.74 1.66 -15.83
CA SER A 390 13.10 2.75 -16.73
C SER A 390 14.55 3.16 -16.44
N THR A 391 15.32 3.56 -17.45
CA THR A 391 16.70 4.06 -17.28
C THR A 391 16.76 5.45 -16.63
N GLU A 392 15.62 6.05 -16.30
CA GLU A 392 15.49 7.28 -15.52
C GLU A 392 14.89 7.04 -14.13
N ALA A 393 14.67 5.77 -13.76
CA ALA A 393 14.13 5.39 -12.46
C ALA A 393 15.22 5.21 -11.40
N PHE A 394 14.79 5.15 -10.15
CA PHE A 394 15.60 4.72 -9.01
C PHE A 394 15.12 3.36 -8.54
N ILE A 395 16.03 2.53 -8.03
CA ILE A 395 15.71 1.28 -7.35
C ILE A 395 15.78 1.49 -5.85
N THR A 396 14.76 1.00 -5.15
CA THR A 396 14.81 0.75 -3.70
C THR A 396 14.54 -0.72 -3.42
N ALA A 397 14.85 -1.13 -2.21
CA ALA A 397 14.55 -2.46 -1.73
C ALA A 397 14.14 -2.49 -0.27
N THR A 398 13.34 -3.48 0.10
CA THR A 398 13.06 -3.85 1.50
C THR A 398 13.62 -5.24 1.78
N ALA A 399 13.90 -5.54 3.03
CA ALA A 399 14.22 -6.87 3.53
C ALA A 399 13.12 -7.35 4.46
N THR A 400 12.58 -8.54 4.22
CA THR A 400 11.62 -9.19 5.12
C THR A 400 12.18 -10.51 5.63
N LEU A 401 12.26 -10.67 6.95
CA LEU A 401 12.69 -11.91 7.60
C LEU A 401 11.75 -13.07 7.27
N ARG A 402 12.32 -14.28 7.14
CA ARG A 402 11.59 -15.53 6.87
C ARG A 402 11.96 -16.60 7.89
N ASP A 403 11.12 -16.78 8.92
CA ASP A 403 11.34 -17.84 9.92
C ASP A 403 11.31 -19.27 9.34
N THR A 404 10.59 -19.46 8.22
CA THR A 404 10.44 -20.72 7.49
C THR A 404 10.25 -20.43 6.00
N PRO A 405 10.48 -21.40 5.11
CA PRO A 405 10.16 -21.25 3.70
C PRO A 405 8.65 -20.97 3.55
N ASN A 406 8.32 -19.70 3.29
CA ASN A 406 6.98 -19.11 3.14
C ASN A 406 6.36 -18.42 4.38
N SER A 407 7.02 -18.40 5.54
CA SER A 407 6.66 -17.41 6.56
C SER A 407 7.40 -16.10 6.27
N HIS A 408 6.74 -15.01 6.57
CA HIS A 408 7.28 -13.66 6.51
C HIS A 408 7.03 -13.04 7.87
N ALA A 409 8.00 -12.25 8.35
CA ALA A 409 7.98 -11.57 9.63
C ALA A 409 8.39 -10.11 9.41
N ASP A 410 9.25 -9.59 10.30
CA ASP A 410 9.74 -8.21 10.31
C ASP A 410 10.18 -7.74 8.92
N THR A 411 9.68 -6.58 8.49
CA THR A 411 10.09 -5.91 7.25
C THR A 411 10.77 -4.58 7.57
N SER A 412 11.88 -4.32 6.88
CA SER A 412 12.64 -3.07 6.94
C SER A 412 11.89 -1.90 6.30
N GLU A 413 12.39 -0.69 6.57
CA GLU A 413 12.13 0.47 5.71
C GLU A 413 12.76 0.29 4.31
N PHE A 414 12.53 1.25 3.41
CA PHE A 414 13.14 1.23 2.08
C PHE A 414 14.63 1.59 2.12
N SER A 415 15.43 0.88 1.32
CA SER A 415 16.84 1.20 1.10
C SER A 415 17.03 2.58 0.47
N MET A 416 18.27 3.07 0.53
CA MET A 416 18.66 4.27 -0.22
C MET A 416 18.37 4.06 -1.71
N CYS A 417 17.84 5.10 -2.33
CA CYS A 417 17.61 5.14 -3.76
C CYS A 417 18.92 4.92 -4.54
N LEU A 418 18.90 3.95 -5.45
CA LEU A 418 19.98 3.73 -6.39
C LEU A 418 19.55 4.07 -7.81
N PRO A 419 20.18 5.03 -8.50
CA PRO A 419 19.86 5.33 -9.89
C PRO A 419 20.05 4.10 -10.80
N VAL A 420 19.07 3.83 -11.64
CA VAL A 420 19.21 2.84 -12.70
C VAL A 420 20.11 3.41 -13.79
N VAL A 421 21.16 2.69 -14.15
CA VAL A 421 21.95 3.01 -15.33
C VAL A 421 21.63 2.02 -16.45
N ALA A 422 21.60 2.48 -17.70
CA ALA A 422 21.62 1.55 -18.81
C ALA A 422 22.90 0.72 -18.70
N ASP A 423 22.80 -0.60 -18.81
CA ASP A 423 23.99 -1.44 -18.82
C ASP A 423 24.89 -1.00 -19.98
N CYS A 424 26.14 -0.67 -19.67
CA CYS A 424 26.96 0.01 -20.64
C CYS A 424 27.66 -1.00 -21.54
N LEU A 425 26.94 -1.50 -22.53
CA LEU A 425 27.46 -2.50 -23.45
C LEU A 425 28.27 -1.87 -24.56
N CYS A 426 29.42 -2.47 -24.82
CA CYS A 426 30.14 -2.23 -26.05
C CYS A 426 29.29 -2.73 -27.24
N PRO A 427 28.86 -1.87 -28.18
CA PRO A 427 28.07 -2.31 -29.32
C PRO A 427 28.82 -3.33 -30.17
N SER A 428 28.05 -4.19 -30.85
CA SER A 428 28.59 -5.12 -31.85
C SER A 428 28.19 -4.65 -33.26
N PRO A 429 29.15 -4.38 -34.17
CA PRO A 429 30.60 -4.54 -34.01
C PRO A 429 31.22 -3.48 -33.08
N ILE A 430 32.30 -3.87 -32.38
CA ILE A 430 33.09 -3.01 -31.50
C ILE A 430 33.53 -1.77 -32.29
N PRO A 431 33.36 -0.54 -31.76
CA PRO A 431 33.75 0.71 -32.41
C PRO A 431 35.28 0.89 -32.39
N ASP A 432 35.95 0.16 -33.28
CA ASP A 432 37.35 0.31 -33.65
C ASP A 432 37.43 1.23 -34.88
N PHE A 433 37.46 2.53 -34.62
CA PHE A 433 37.38 3.56 -35.66
C PHE A 433 38.67 3.69 -36.45
N VAL A 434 39.81 3.35 -35.85
CA VAL A 434 41.11 3.35 -36.53
C VAL A 434 41.48 1.99 -37.11
N VAL A 435 40.62 0.98 -36.95
CA VAL A 435 40.71 -0.38 -37.50
C VAL A 435 42.02 -1.07 -37.10
N ASN A 436 42.44 -0.89 -35.85
CA ASN A 436 43.69 -1.40 -35.30
C ASN A 436 43.52 -2.69 -34.46
N GLY A 437 42.29 -3.17 -34.31
CA GLY A 437 41.90 -4.34 -33.54
C GLY A 437 41.83 -4.12 -32.02
N ARG A 438 41.84 -2.87 -31.56
CA ARG A 438 41.75 -2.44 -30.16
C ARG A 438 40.80 -1.25 -30.05
N VAL A 439 40.35 -0.96 -28.84
CA VAL A 439 39.63 0.28 -28.52
C VAL A 439 40.57 1.07 -27.62
N ASP A 440 41.23 2.09 -28.17
CA ASP A 440 42.26 2.85 -27.47
C ASP A 440 42.22 4.35 -27.83
N GLY A 441 43.21 5.12 -27.36
CA GLY A 441 43.25 6.58 -27.50
C GLY A 441 43.18 7.10 -28.90
N ALA A 442 43.54 6.28 -29.88
CA ALA A 442 43.36 6.61 -31.27
C ALA A 442 41.87 6.62 -31.66
N ASP A 443 41.07 5.70 -31.13
CA ASP A 443 39.63 5.62 -31.37
C ASP A 443 38.85 6.75 -30.67
N LEU A 444 39.25 7.14 -29.45
CA LEU A 444 38.66 8.30 -28.77
C LEU A 444 38.91 9.59 -29.55
N MET A 445 40.13 9.75 -30.08
CA MET A 445 40.48 10.92 -30.87
C MET A 445 39.75 10.92 -32.22
N ALA A 446 39.54 9.75 -32.82
CA ALA A 446 38.72 9.62 -34.03
C ALA A 446 37.24 9.98 -33.77
N LEU A 447 36.67 9.53 -32.65
CA LEU A 447 35.32 9.86 -32.23
C LEU A 447 35.15 11.37 -31.96
N LEU A 448 36.08 11.98 -31.21
CA LEU A 448 36.05 13.42 -30.91
C LEU A 448 36.23 14.27 -32.17
N GLN A 449 37.07 13.84 -33.11
CA GLN A 449 37.24 14.50 -34.40
C GLN A 449 35.97 14.41 -35.25
N ALA A 450 35.30 13.25 -35.27
CA ALA A 450 34.04 13.08 -35.99
C ALA A 450 32.89 13.91 -35.40
N LEU A 451 32.84 14.02 -34.08
CA LEU A 451 31.96 14.93 -33.34
C LEU A 451 32.18 16.39 -33.76
N HIS A 452 33.45 16.80 -33.88
CA HIS A 452 33.81 18.15 -34.29
C HIS A 452 33.43 18.45 -35.76
N ASP A 453 33.63 17.47 -36.63
CA ASP A 453 33.41 17.60 -38.07
C ASP A 453 31.95 17.38 -38.49
N GLY A 454 31.11 16.87 -37.59
CA GLY A 454 29.69 16.58 -37.84
C GLY A 454 29.46 15.37 -38.75
N GLU A 455 30.37 14.40 -38.72
CA GLU A 455 30.40 13.24 -39.63
C GLU A 455 29.49 12.10 -39.13
N PRO A 456 28.35 11.79 -39.76
CA PRO A 456 27.36 10.84 -39.24
C PRO A 456 27.78 9.35 -39.33
N ALA A 457 28.96 9.06 -39.87
CA ALA A 457 29.46 7.68 -40.07
C ALA A 457 29.96 7.01 -38.77
N ILE A 458 30.06 7.76 -37.67
CA ILE A 458 30.58 7.32 -36.37
C ILE A 458 29.47 7.45 -35.31
N ASN A 459 28.33 6.81 -35.60
CA ASN A 459 27.22 6.69 -34.68
C ASN A 459 27.37 5.35 -33.94
N VAL A 460 27.72 5.42 -32.66
CA VAL A 460 27.95 4.27 -31.76
C VAL A 460 26.62 3.76 -31.19
N SER A 461 25.66 4.66 -31.01
CA SER A 461 24.36 4.41 -30.40
C SER A 461 23.29 3.88 -31.34
N GLY A 462 23.52 3.97 -32.66
CA GLY A 462 22.58 3.48 -33.68
C GLY A 462 21.39 4.40 -33.96
N ASP A 463 21.33 5.61 -33.39
CA ASP A 463 20.18 6.53 -33.45
C ASP A 463 20.18 7.56 -34.63
N ALA A 464 21.15 7.43 -35.52
CA ALA A 464 21.46 8.31 -36.66
C ALA A 464 21.84 9.75 -36.28
N ARG A 465 22.23 10.00 -35.03
CA ARG A 465 22.77 11.25 -34.51
C ARG A 465 24.09 10.98 -33.80
N ILE A 466 24.84 12.04 -33.52
CA ILE A 466 26.02 11.97 -32.66
C ILE A 466 25.73 12.84 -31.44
N THR A 467 25.64 12.22 -30.28
CA THR A 467 25.24 12.82 -29.01
C THR A 467 26.21 12.44 -27.90
N ALA A 468 25.97 12.94 -26.68
CA ALA A 468 26.71 12.51 -25.49
C ALA A 468 26.54 11.00 -25.21
N GLN A 469 25.48 10.37 -25.74
CA GLN A 469 25.21 8.94 -25.63
C GLN A 469 26.30 8.11 -26.33
N ASP A 470 26.77 8.55 -27.50
CA ASP A 470 27.81 7.86 -28.28
C ASP A 470 29.16 7.88 -27.58
N PHE A 471 29.48 9.00 -26.93
CA PHE A 471 30.67 9.13 -26.09
C PHE A 471 30.59 8.20 -24.88
N PHE A 472 29.41 8.08 -24.26
CA PHE A 472 29.20 7.20 -23.12
C PHE A 472 29.38 5.73 -23.50
N GLN A 473 28.77 5.26 -24.61
CA GLN A 473 28.94 3.89 -25.10
C GLN A 473 30.37 3.56 -25.55
N PHE A 474 31.07 4.51 -26.17
CA PHE A 474 32.48 4.32 -26.51
C PHE A 474 33.37 4.20 -25.26
N ALA A 475 33.15 5.06 -24.25
CA ALA A 475 33.87 5.00 -22.99
C ALA A 475 33.69 3.63 -22.29
N CYS A 476 32.54 2.98 -22.48
CA CYS A 476 32.30 1.66 -21.93
C CYS A 476 33.04 0.54 -22.66
N CYS A 477 33.10 0.58 -24.00
CA CYS A 477 34.00 -0.31 -24.76
C CYS A 477 35.45 -0.17 -24.31
N TRP A 478 35.89 1.05 -24.06
CA TRP A 478 37.25 1.31 -23.60
C TRP A 478 37.49 0.71 -22.21
N TYR A 479 36.57 0.95 -21.27
CA TYR A 479 36.71 0.45 -19.91
C TYR A 479 36.83 -1.09 -19.87
N ASP A 480 35.98 -1.80 -20.61
CA ASP A 480 35.99 -3.28 -20.71
C ASP A 480 37.25 -3.86 -21.38
N THR A 481 37.97 -3.07 -22.20
CA THR A 481 39.13 -3.57 -22.98
C THR A 481 40.49 -3.21 -22.39
N GLU A 482 40.61 -2.16 -21.57
CA GLU A 482 41.89 -1.68 -21.03
C GLU A 482 42.08 -1.83 -19.50
N MET A 483 41.05 -2.13 -18.71
CA MET A 483 41.18 -2.35 -17.25
C MET A 483 40.48 -3.63 -16.78
N PRO A 484 41.17 -4.79 -16.78
CA PRO A 484 40.63 -6.06 -16.27
C PRO A 484 40.58 -6.14 -14.74
#